data_AF-A0A846C1U3-F1
#
_entry.id   AF-A0A846C1U3-F1
#
_cell.length_a   1.000
_cell.length_b   1.000
_cell.length_c   1.000
_cell.angle_alpha   90.00
_cell.angle_beta   90.00
_cell.angle_gamma   90.00
#
_symmetry.space_group_name_H-M   'P 1'
#
loop_
_entity.id
_entity.type
_entity.pdbx_description
1 polymer ?
#
loop_
_entity_poly.entity_id
_entity_poly.type
_entity_poly.pdbx_seq_one_letter_code
_entity_poly.pdbx_strand_id
1 'polypeptide(L)' 'MKIDRHGKAKILTQSEIQLLFSEGLQNNRDRAIFGICLYTACRIKECCTLRTTDVYECKGIIYPEITFRKGDT' A
#
# COMPACT_ATOMS: atom_id res chain seq x y z
N MET A 1 18.76 -2.55 1.36
CA MET A 1 18.23 -1.76 2.49
C MET A 1 18.99 -0.44 2.57
N LYS A 2 18.32 0.68 2.87
CA LYS A 2 19.04 1.93 3.17
C LYS A 2 19.79 1.74 4.50
N ILE A 3 21.01 2.25 4.59
CA ILE A 3 21.82 2.21 5.81
C ILE A 3 21.68 3.60 6.44
N ASP A 4 21.23 3.67 7.69
CA ASP A 4 21.03 4.93 8.44
C ASP A 4 20.20 6.01 7.72
N ARG A 5 19.16 5.60 6.98
CA ARG A 5 18.32 6.48 6.13
C ARG A 5 19.08 7.13 4.96
N HIS A 6 20.36 6.84 4.80
CA HIS A 6 21.18 7.26 3.68
C HIS A 6 21.13 6.23 2.54
N GLY A 7 21.23 6.73 1.30
CA GLY A 7 21.20 5.94 0.07
C GLY A 7 19.90 6.03 -0.73
N LYS A 8 20.01 5.70 -2.02
CA LYS A 8 18.88 5.60 -2.95
C LYS A 8 18.33 4.18 -2.90
N ALA A 9 17.05 4.03 -2.59
CA ALA A 9 16.40 2.72 -2.70
C ALA A 9 16.33 2.32 -4.18
N LYS A 10 16.46 1.02 -4.45
CA LYS A 10 16.23 0.49 -5.80
C LYS A 10 14.78 0.77 -6.19
N ILE A 11 14.59 1.32 -7.39
CA ILE A 11 13.27 1.37 -8.03
C ILE A 11 13.07 0.00 -8.68
N LEU A 12 12.01 -0.69 -8.28
CA LEU A 12 11.71 -2.04 -8.77
C LEU A 12 11.22 -1.98 -10.21
N THR A 13 11.60 -2.98 -11.01
CA THR A 13 11.01 -3.20 -12.34
C THR A 13 9.64 -3.87 -12.24
N GLN A 14 8.89 -3.88 -13.33
CA GLN A 14 7.58 -4.54 -13.38
C GLN A 14 7.65 -6.04 -13.01
N SER A 15 8.69 -6.74 -13.47
CA SER A 15 8.89 -8.16 -13.15
C SER A 15 9.21 -8.40 -11.67
N GLU A 16 10.00 -7.52 -11.06
CA GLU A 16 10.31 -7.59 -9.63
C GLU A 16 9.08 -7.31 -8.77
N ILE A 17 8.21 -6.38 -9.19
CA ILE A 17 6.93 -6.11 -8.54
C ILE A 17 6.04 -7.36 -8.59
N GLN A 18 5.95 -8.02 -9.74
CA GLN A 18 5.17 -9.27 -9.88
C GLN A 18 5.71 -10.40 -9.01
N LEU A 19 7.04 -10.56 -8.94
CA LEU A 19 7.67 -11.55 -8.08
C LEU A 19 7.40 -11.26 -6.59
N LEU A 20 7.47 -9.98 -6.19
CA LEU A 20 7.17 -9.58 -4.82
C LEU A 20 5.72 -9.91 -4.43
N PHE A 21 4.76 -9.68 -5.33
CA PHE A 21 3.35 -9.98 -5.08
C PHE A 21 3.03 -11.48 -5.02
N SER A 22 3.66 -12.27 -5.89
CA SER A 22 3.38 -13.71 -6.03
C SER A 22 4.10 -14.53 -4.95
N GLU A 23 5.39 -14.27 -4.73
CA GLU A 23 6.26 -15.11 -3.91
C GLU A 23 6.86 -14.37 -2.72
N GLY A 24 7.05 -13.05 -2.80
CA GLY A 24 7.68 -12.26 -1.74
C GLY A 24 6.80 -12.04 -0.52
N LEU A 25 5.57 -11.57 -0.73
CA LEU A 25 4.62 -11.24 0.33
C LEU A 25 3.80 -12.47 0.72
N GLN A 26 3.99 -12.93 1.96
CA GLN A 26 3.43 -14.20 2.45
C GLN A 26 1.99 -14.11 2.95
N ASN A 27 1.53 -12.91 3.35
CA ASN A 27 0.19 -12.74 3.90
C ASN A 27 -0.64 -11.71 3.10
N ASN A 28 -1.96 -11.85 3.17
CA ASN A 28 -2.89 -10.99 2.43
C ASN A 28 -2.83 -9.53 2.88
N ARG A 29 -2.51 -9.29 4.16
CA ARG A 29 -2.38 -7.93 4.71
C ARG A 29 -1.25 -7.16 4.03
N ASP A 30 -0.08 -7.76 3.93
CA ASP A 30 1.12 -7.12 3.38
C ASP A 30 0.96 -6.97 1.86
N ARG A 31 0.32 -7.94 1.18
CA ARG A 31 -0.09 -7.81 -0.23
C ARG A 31 -1.04 -6.63 -0.44
N ALA A 32 -2.03 -6.45 0.43
CA ALA A 32 -2.97 -5.34 0.35
C ALA A 32 -2.26 -4.00 0.59
N ILE A 33 -1.44 -3.89 1.64
CA ILE A 33 -0.67 -2.67 1.95
C ILE A 33 0.23 -2.30 0.77
N PHE A 34 0.97 -3.27 0.24
CA PHE A 34 1.86 -3.04 -0.89
C PHE A 34 1.09 -2.59 -2.14
N GLY A 35 -0.05 -3.21 -2.45
CA GLY A 35 -0.89 -2.82 -3.57
C GLY A 35 -1.47 -1.42 -3.45
N ILE A 36 -2.00 -1.06 -2.27
CA ILE A 36 -2.51 0.29 -2.03
C ILE A 36 -1.39 1.31 -2.24
N CYS A 37 -0.21 1.08 -1.65
CA CYS A 37 0.94 1.98 -1.83
C CYS A 37 1.43 2.05 -3.29
N LEU A 38 1.41 0.92 -4.02
CA LEU A 38 1.87 0.87 -5.42
C LEU A 38 0.96 1.70 -6.35
N TYR A 39 -0.35 1.62 -6.17
CA TYR A 39 -1.32 2.27 -7.08
C TYR A 39 -1.71 3.68 -6.66
N THR A 40 -1.59 4.04 -5.39
CA THR A 40 -1.98 5.37 -4.88
C THR A 40 -0.78 6.25 -4.50
N ALA A 41 0.43 5.68 -4.45
CA ALA A 41 1.64 6.33 -3.96
C ALA A 41 1.53 6.88 -2.50
N CYS A 42 0.57 6.39 -1.71
CA CYS A 42 0.43 6.78 -0.31
C CYS A 42 1.60 6.28 0.55
N ARG A 43 1.82 6.94 1.69
CA ARG A 43 2.78 6.49 2.70
C ARG A 43 2.23 5.27 3.43
N ILE A 44 3.14 4.43 3.95
CA ILE A 44 2.79 3.26 4.75
C ILE A 44 1.87 3.65 5.93
N LYS A 45 2.14 4.78 6.60
CA LYS A 45 1.29 5.25 7.72
C LYS A 45 -0.15 5.49 7.27
N GLU A 46 -0.35 6.14 6.13
CA GLU A 46 -1.68 6.48 5.60
C GLU A 46 -2.46 5.20 5.26
N CYS A 47 -1.79 4.22 4.64
CA CYS A 47 -2.37 2.91 4.38
C CYS A 47 -2.75 2.17 5.67
N CYS A 48 -1.91 2.20 6.69
CA CYS A 48 -2.16 1.53 7.97
C CYS A 48 -3.31 2.15 8.77
N THR A 49 -3.65 3.42 8.51
CA THR A 49 -4.77 4.13 9.16
C THR A 49 -6.07 4.11 8.34
N LEU A 50 -6.06 3.50 7.16
CA LEU A 50 -7.19 3.45 6.24
C LEU A 50 -8.33 2.61 6.81
N ARG A 51 -9.57 3.10 6.70
CA ARG A 51 -10.77 2.34 7.09
C ARG A 51 -11.43 1.76 5.84
N THR A 52 -12.19 0.67 6.01
CA THR A 52 -12.98 0.08 4.92
C THR A 52 -13.96 1.10 4.31
N THR A 53 -14.54 1.95 5.16
CA THR A 53 -15.43 3.06 4.76
C THR A 53 -14.77 4.13 3.89
N ASP A 54 -13.44 4.14 3.79
CA ASP A 54 -12.69 5.08 2.94
C ASP A 54 -12.49 4.55 1.51
N VAL A 55 -12.83 3.28 1.28
CA VAL A 55 -12.63 2.57 0.01
C VAL A 55 -13.96 2.08 -0.57
N TYR A 56 -14.86 1.60 0.28
CA TYR A 56 -16.16 1.10 -0.16
C TYR A 56 -17.25 1.31 0.90
N GLU A 57 -18.50 1.40 0.46
CA GLU A 57 -19.66 1.49 1.32
C GLU A 57 -19.99 0.11 1.94
N CYS A 58 -20.68 0.08 3.09
CA CYS A 58 -21.14 -1.16 3.74
C CYS A 58 -21.97 -2.08 2.82
N LYS A 59 -22.56 -1.54 1.74
CA LYS A 59 -23.29 -2.31 0.71
C LYS A 59 -22.37 -2.97 -0.33
N GLY A 60 -21.05 -2.83 -0.20
CA GLY A 60 -20.05 -3.38 -1.12
C GLY A 60 -19.80 -2.53 -2.37
N ILE A 61 -20.35 -1.31 -2.43
CA ILE A 61 -20.13 -0.39 -3.54
C ILE A 61 -18.75 0.26 -3.37
N ILE A 62 -17.87 0.07 -4.35
CA ILE A 62 -16.50 0.59 -4.35
C ILE A 62 -16.52 2.05 -4.80
N TYR A 63 -15.81 2.92 -4.08
CA TYR A 63 -15.66 4.32 -4.49
C TYR A 63 -14.67 4.43 -5.66
N PRO A 64 -14.91 5.37 -6.60
CA PRO A 64 -13.95 5.64 -7.67
C PRO A 64 -12.62 6.22 -7.16
N GLU A 65 -12.62 6.76 -5.93
CA GLU A 65 -11.48 7.40 -5.29
C GLU A 65 -11.31 6.85 -3.86
N ILE A 66 -10.06 6.79 -3.39
CA ILE A 66 -9.73 6.38 -2.02
C ILE A 66 -9.49 7.63 -1.18
N THR A 67 -10.17 7.71 -0.02
CA THR A 67 -10.02 8.86 0.89
C THR A 67 -8.93 8.60 1.94
N PHE A 68 -7.80 9.29 1.84
CA PHE A 68 -6.77 9.25 2.88
C PHE A 68 -7.03 10.30 3.96
N ARG A 69 -7.29 9.84 5.19
CA ARG A 69 -7.46 10.73 6.34
C ARG A 69 -6.12 11.03 6.99
N LYS A 70 -5.93 12.26 7.47
CA LYS A 70 -4.84 12.58 8.39
C LYS A 70 -5.16 11.97 9.75
N GLY A 71 -4.66 10.76 10.00
CA GLY A 71 -4.75 10.11 11.30
C GLY A 71 -3.69 10.66 12.25
N ASP A 72 -4.12 11.47 13.23
CA ASP A 72 -3.34 11.72 14.44
C ASP A 72 -3.50 10.46 15.31
N THR A 73 -2.50 9.59 15.28
CA THR A 73 -2.37 8.41 16.16
C THR A 73 -1.24 8.65 17.13
#